data_AF-A0A1E3QXT8-F1
#
_entry.id   AF-A0A1E3QXT8-F1
#
_cell.length_a   1.000
_cell.length_b   1.000
_cell.length_c   1.000
_cell.angle_alpha   90.00
_cell.angle_beta   90.00
_cell.angle_gamma   90.00
#
_symmetry.space_group_name_H-M   'P 1'
#
loop_
_entity.id
_entity.type
_entity.pdbx_description
1 polymer ?
#
loop_
_entity_poly.entity_id
_entity_poly.type
_entity_poly.pdbx_seq_one_letter_code
_entity_poly.pdbx_strand_id
1 'polypeptide(L)'
;MEEILQRVLSILSQENNLDIYPGTLTELGAALQRTVIDEEFRITESALEVVWNTLVQILQLGIVDGACDDETEFRLRILRGAVLMARNLAVNNQSIPAEIGIHGHAFCLARMAAETNEETRTASPHASLYHNLYIALWQLLANLSAGIGVSFRDWLAPLSSLPLTTEDVRFPAFRILDNMFASAEVLSDALNQQQQLVSYLLVEMVGFDTDHELPPSGLALVTLLTKIVSHEGFGEFLSSVGGDKTLLCLQLVQLVVTSQKADYWDNYEVTAMLVWIWERAAELSARACDILPRQLHEPAELASVHAQLLILLDLLSDLAKYEEARSFLTHYNAVETLVGLLGNVHAHTERVTIKDRGTRIEDATKKYFPHIKSLVVEILAFLTFENFEVQEQIRNFHGLQLALACCNIDDNDPYIKERLIILLRYLLANNPKNQEYVALLEAREAVNDEVLEEAGFEVDILEGRVKLKQTNREEIMKLTKKGVSEVTSRGLEGEN
;
A
#
# COMPACT_ATOMS: atom_id res chain seq x y z
N MET A 1 -27.67 -37.71 -10.67
CA MET A 1 -26.24 -37.65 -11.09
C MET A 1 -25.47 -38.92 -10.76
N GLU A 2 -25.82 -39.57 -9.64
CA GLU A 2 -25.17 -40.76 -9.10
C GLU A 2 -24.88 -41.87 -10.13
N GLU A 3 -25.87 -42.31 -10.92
CA GLU A 3 -25.66 -43.38 -11.91
C GLU A 3 -24.54 -43.07 -12.92
N ILE A 4 -24.44 -41.82 -13.37
CA ILE A 4 -23.40 -41.37 -14.30
C ILE A 4 -22.03 -41.43 -13.62
N LEU A 5 -21.93 -40.97 -12.36
CA LEU A 5 -20.69 -41.02 -11.60
C LEU A 5 -20.26 -42.46 -11.26
N GLN A 6 -21.20 -43.35 -10.96
CA GLN A 6 -20.92 -44.78 -10.74
C GLN A 6 -20.39 -45.44 -12.02
N ARG A 7 -20.95 -45.08 -13.19
CA ARG A 7 -20.43 -45.54 -14.49
C ARG A 7 -19.03 -44.98 -14.75
N VAL A 8 -18.78 -43.70 -14.46
CA VAL A 8 -17.45 -43.09 -14.55
C VAL A 8 -16.45 -43.82 -13.66
N LEU A 9 -16.81 -44.10 -12.41
CA LEU A 9 -15.96 -44.84 -11.47
C LEU A 9 -15.63 -46.23 -12.01
N SER A 10 -16.64 -46.97 -12.49
CA SER A 10 -16.44 -48.30 -13.09
C SER A 10 -15.47 -48.24 -14.27
N ILE A 11 -15.63 -47.26 -15.15
CA ILE A 11 -14.79 -47.14 -16.36
C ILE A 11 -13.35 -46.78 -16.01
N LEU A 12 -13.13 -45.87 -15.04
CA LEU A 12 -11.79 -45.49 -14.63
C LEU A 12 -11.08 -46.59 -13.84
N SER A 13 -11.82 -47.46 -13.13
CA SER A 13 -11.27 -48.51 -12.27
C SER A 13 -10.82 -49.79 -13.00
N GLN A 14 -11.21 -49.98 -14.27
CA GLN A 14 -10.96 -51.21 -15.03
C GLN A 14 -10.43 -50.87 -16.43
N GLU A 15 -9.64 -51.77 -17.02
CA GLU A 15 -9.38 -51.74 -18.46
C GLU A 15 -10.67 -52.07 -19.20
N ASN A 16 -11.12 -51.16 -20.06
CA ASN A 16 -12.40 -51.25 -20.73
C ASN A 16 -12.24 -51.13 -22.24
N ASN A 17 -13.25 -51.59 -22.99
CA ASN A 17 -13.29 -51.38 -24.44
C ASN A 17 -13.35 -49.87 -24.75
N LEU A 18 -12.44 -49.41 -25.62
CA LEU A 18 -12.37 -48.03 -26.14
C LEU A 18 -13.72 -47.49 -26.64
N ASP A 19 -14.61 -48.37 -27.14
CA ASP A 19 -15.94 -47.99 -27.65
C ASP A 19 -16.88 -47.38 -26.58
N ILE A 20 -16.63 -47.62 -25.29
CA ILE A 20 -17.51 -47.19 -24.19
C ILE A 20 -17.24 -45.75 -23.76
N TYR A 21 -16.00 -45.28 -23.96
CA TYR A 21 -15.56 -43.96 -23.50
C TYR A 21 -16.33 -42.79 -24.14
N PRO A 22 -16.57 -42.75 -25.48
CA PRO A 22 -17.27 -41.62 -26.11
C PRO A 22 -18.70 -41.43 -25.60
N GLY A 23 -19.44 -42.53 -25.40
CA GLY A 23 -20.81 -42.49 -24.86
C GLY A 23 -20.84 -41.95 -23.44
N THR A 24 -19.93 -42.43 -22.59
CA THR A 24 -19.80 -41.97 -21.20
C THR A 24 -19.41 -40.50 -21.14
N LEU A 25 -18.48 -40.05 -21.98
CA LEU A 25 -18.05 -38.66 -22.03
C LEU A 25 -19.21 -37.74 -22.47
N THR A 26 -20.08 -38.21 -23.38
CA THR A 26 -21.28 -37.47 -23.81
C THR A 26 -22.29 -37.31 -22.67
N GLU A 27 -22.58 -38.39 -21.95
CA GLU A 27 -23.48 -38.38 -20.78
C GLU A 27 -22.93 -37.50 -19.65
N LEU A 28 -21.64 -37.63 -19.34
CA LEU A 28 -20.94 -36.81 -18.36
C LEU A 28 -20.94 -35.33 -18.75
N GLY A 29 -20.73 -35.03 -20.04
CA GLY A 29 -20.79 -33.67 -20.57
C GLY A 29 -22.17 -33.04 -20.40
N ALA A 30 -23.24 -33.78 -20.67
CA ALA A 30 -24.61 -33.32 -20.46
C ALA A 30 -24.91 -33.05 -18.98
N ALA A 31 -24.48 -33.95 -18.08
CA ALA A 31 -24.63 -33.77 -16.63
C ALA A 31 -23.83 -32.57 -16.12
N LEU A 32 -22.57 -32.41 -16.56
CA LEU A 32 -21.73 -31.28 -16.23
C LEU A 32 -22.35 -29.96 -16.68
N GLN A 33 -22.87 -29.91 -17.91
CA GLN A 33 -23.54 -28.71 -18.42
C GLN A 33 -24.73 -28.31 -17.53
N ARG A 34 -25.53 -29.29 -17.07
CA ARG A 34 -26.62 -29.04 -16.12
C ARG A 34 -26.14 -28.43 -14.81
N THR A 35 -25.02 -28.89 -14.26
CA THR A 35 -24.45 -28.26 -13.05
C THR A 35 -24.06 -26.79 -13.26
N VAL A 36 -23.79 -26.34 -14.49
CA VAL A 36 -23.50 -24.93 -14.75
C VAL A 36 -24.78 -24.10 -14.82
N ILE A 37 -25.78 -24.57 -15.55
CA ILE A 37 -26.96 -23.76 -15.93
C ILE A 37 -28.17 -23.90 -14.98
N ASP A 38 -28.25 -24.99 -14.22
CA ASP A 38 -29.39 -25.34 -13.38
C ASP A 38 -28.99 -25.29 -11.89
N GLU A 39 -29.38 -24.21 -11.22
CA GLU A 39 -29.06 -23.97 -9.81
C GLU A 39 -29.79 -24.92 -8.85
N GLU A 40 -31.07 -25.22 -9.11
CA GLU A 40 -31.85 -26.15 -8.28
C GLU A 40 -31.26 -27.56 -8.33
N PHE A 41 -30.84 -27.99 -9.53
CA PHE A 41 -30.13 -29.24 -9.71
C PHE A 41 -28.80 -29.26 -8.95
N ARG A 42 -27.99 -28.20 -9.02
CA ARG A 42 -26.74 -28.11 -8.24
C ARG A 42 -26.99 -28.22 -6.74
N ILE A 43 -27.94 -27.44 -6.21
CA ILE A 43 -28.25 -27.43 -4.78
C ILE A 43 -28.66 -28.84 -4.34
N THR A 44 -29.58 -29.46 -5.08
CA THR A 44 -30.08 -30.81 -4.79
C THR A 44 -28.96 -31.84 -4.79
N GLU A 45 -28.14 -31.88 -5.84
CA GLU A 45 -27.08 -32.89 -5.99
C GLU A 45 -25.90 -32.64 -5.04
N SER A 46 -25.59 -31.38 -4.72
CA SER A 46 -24.56 -31.02 -3.74
C SER A 46 -24.93 -31.38 -2.30
N ALA A 47 -26.21 -31.61 -2.01
CA ALA A 47 -26.69 -32.07 -0.71
C ALA A 47 -26.61 -33.60 -0.53
N LEU A 48 -26.34 -34.36 -1.60
CA LEU A 48 -26.30 -35.82 -1.55
C LEU A 48 -24.91 -36.32 -1.19
N GLU A 49 -24.77 -36.91 -0.01
CA GLU A 49 -23.51 -37.50 0.47
C GLU A 49 -22.99 -38.61 -0.47
N VAL A 50 -23.91 -39.37 -1.10
CA VAL A 50 -23.55 -40.44 -2.04
C VAL A 50 -22.84 -39.92 -3.29
N VAL A 51 -23.23 -38.74 -3.77
CA VAL A 51 -22.57 -38.06 -4.90
C VAL A 51 -21.13 -37.72 -4.54
N TRP A 52 -20.92 -37.12 -3.36
CA TRP A 52 -19.59 -36.76 -2.87
C TRP A 52 -18.71 -37.97 -2.59
N ASN A 53 -19.25 -39.03 -1.98
CA ASN A 53 -18.53 -40.30 -1.77
C ASN A 53 -18.06 -40.92 -3.09
N THR A 54 -18.92 -40.88 -4.13
CA THR A 54 -18.55 -41.38 -5.46
C THR A 54 -17.45 -40.52 -6.09
N LEU A 55 -17.51 -39.20 -5.94
CA LEU A 55 -16.46 -38.29 -6.41
C LEU A 55 -15.12 -38.55 -5.69
N VAL A 56 -15.13 -38.77 -4.38
CA VAL A 56 -13.92 -39.15 -3.63
C VAL A 56 -13.32 -40.43 -4.18
N GLN A 57 -14.14 -41.47 -4.41
CA GLN A 57 -13.67 -42.74 -4.98
C GLN A 57 -13.05 -42.53 -6.37
N ILE A 58 -13.63 -41.66 -7.21
CA ILE A 58 -13.05 -41.33 -8.52
C ILE A 58 -11.69 -40.63 -8.38
N LEU A 59 -11.58 -39.63 -7.50
CA LEU A 59 -10.31 -38.91 -7.26
C LEU A 59 -9.24 -39.82 -6.65
N GLN A 60 -9.63 -40.80 -5.83
CA GLN A 60 -8.74 -41.81 -5.23
C GLN A 60 -8.07 -42.72 -6.26
N LEU A 61 -8.70 -42.96 -7.42
CA LEU A 61 -8.10 -43.76 -8.48
C LEU A 61 -6.81 -43.13 -9.03
N GLY A 62 -6.63 -41.82 -8.87
CA GLY A 62 -5.45 -41.11 -9.37
C GLY A 62 -5.45 -40.93 -10.88
N ILE A 63 -4.31 -40.46 -11.38
CA ILE A 63 -3.99 -40.48 -12.81
C ILE A 63 -3.37 -41.84 -13.12
N VAL A 64 -3.96 -42.55 -14.08
CA VAL A 64 -3.44 -43.82 -14.57
C VAL A 64 -3.43 -43.76 -16.10
N ASP A 65 -2.28 -44.05 -16.70
CA ASP A 65 -2.17 -44.13 -18.16
C ASP A 65 -2.99 -45.31 -18.70
N GLY A 66 -3.58 -45.14 -19.88
CA GLY A 66 -4.27 -46.21 -20.60
C GLY A 66 -3.31 -47.15 -21.32
N ALA A 67 -3.85 -48.21 -21.93
CA ALA A 67 -3.05 -49.14 -22.73
C ALA A 67 -2.51 -48.49 -24.04
N CYS A 68 -3.13 -47.40 -24.48
CA CYS A 68 -2.71 -46.57 -25.60
C CYS A 68 -3.04 -45.09 -25.37
N ASP A 69 -2.49 -44.20 -26.20
CA ASP A 69 -2.68 -42.75 -26.12
C ASP A 69 -4.16 -42.34 -26.16
N ASP A 70 -4.98 -42.99 -27.01
CA ASP A 70 -6.42 -42.71 -27.10
C ASP A 70 -7.14 -43.01 -25.78
N GLU A 71 -6.80 -44.13 -25.13
CA GLU A 71 -7.39 -44.49 -23.84
C GLU A 71 -6.96 -43.52 -22.75
N THR A 72 -5.67 -43.13 -22.72
CA THR A 72 -5.15 -42.11 -21.80
C THR A 72 -5.89 -40.78 -21.97
N GLU A 73 -6.10 -40.32 -23.20
CA GLU A 73 -6.86 -39.10 -23.50
C GLU A 73 -8.30 -39.19 -22.96
N PHE A 74 -9.00 -40.30 -23.19
CA PHE A 74 -10.35 -40.48 -22.68
C PHE A 74 -10.40 -40.50 -21.16
N ARG A 75 -9.50 -41.23 -20.50
CA ARG A 75 -9.44 -41.32 -19.03
C ARG A 75 -9.18 -39.96 -18.40
N LEU A 76 -8.23 -39.17 -18.94
CA LEU A 76 -7.95 -37.82 -18.47
C LEU A 76 -9.16 -36.88 -18.65
N ARG A 77 -9.87 -36.96 -19.78
CA ARG A 77 -11.08 -36.15 -20.02
C ARG A 77 -12.22 -36.51 -19.07
N ILE A 78 -12.45 -37.80 -18.83
CA ILE A 78 -13.48 -38.28 -17.90
C ILE A 78 -13.15 -37.85 -16.46
N LEU A 79 -11.90 -38.06 -16.03
CA LEU A 79 -11.43 -37.66 -14.71
C LEU A 79 -11.58 -36.14 -14.51
N ARG A 80 -11.15 -35.33 -15.49
CA ARG A 80 -11.36 -33.88 -15.46
C ARG A 80 -12.84 -33.53 -15.40
N GLY A 81 -13.71 -34.22 -16.13
CA GLY A 81 -15.16 -34.02 -16.06
C GLY A 81 -15.72 -34.24 -14.65
N ALA A 82 -15.26 -35.28 -13.94
CA ALA A 82 -15.62 -35.53 -12.55
C ALA A 82 -15.10 -34.41 -11.60
N VAL A 83 -13.86 -33.96 -11.77
CA VAL A 83 -13.30 -32.83 -11.01
C VAL A 83 -14.09 -31.54 -11.23
N LEU A 84 -14.46 -31.23 -12.49
CA LEU A 84 -15.26 -30.06 -12.82
C LEU A 84 -16.67 -30.13 -12.21
N MET A 85 -17.24 -31.33 -12.12
CA MET A 85 -18.52 -31.56 -11.45
C MET A 85 -18.40 -31.30 -9.95
N ALA A 86 -17.38 -31.88 -9.29
CA ALA A 86 -17.09 -31.61 -7.89
C ALA A 86 -16.91 -30.10 -7.63
N ARG A 87 -16.17 -29.41 -8.49
CA ARG A 87 -15.94 -27.96 -8.40
C ARG A 87 -17.25 -27.19 -8.44
N ASN A 88 -18.17 -27.55 -9.34
CA ASN A 88 -19.45 -26.86 -9.47
C ASN A 88 -20.36 -27.10 -8.27
N LEU A 89 -20.39 -28.33 -7.75
CA LEU A 89 -21.18 -28.67 -6.56
C LEU A 89 -20.64 -28.02 -5.28
N ALA A 90 -19.31 -27.86 -5.19
CA ALA A 90 -18.64 -27.24 -4.04
C ALA A 90 -19.02 -25.75 -3.84
N VAL A 91 -19.65 -25.11 -4.83
CA VAL A 91 -20.19 -23.75 -4.68
C VAL A 91 -21.37 -23.71 -3.71
N ASN A 92 -22.21 -24.76 -3.70
CA ASN A 92 -23.45 -24.80 -2.94
C ASN A 92 -23.36 -25.60 -1.63
N ASN A 93 -22.35 -26.48 -1.47
CA ASN A 93 -22.12 -27.23 -0.23
C ASN A 93 -20.64 -27.50 0.00
N GLN A 94 -20.08 -26.93 1.07
CA GLN A 94 -18.70 -27.15 1.49
C GLN A 94 -18.57 -28.05 2.74
N SER A 95 -19.65 -28.27 3.50
CA SER A 95 -19.61 -29.05 4.75
C SER A 95 -19.38 -30.53 4.50
N ILE A 96 -20.21 -31.14 3.64
CA ILE A 96 -20.10 -32.57 3.30
C ILE A 96 -18.71 -32.90 2.73
N PRO A 97 -18.21 -32.21 1.68
CA PRO A 97 -16.88 -32.50 1.14
C PRO A 97 -15.73 -32.25 2.14
N ALA A 98 -15.88 -31.30 3.07
CA ALA A 98 -14.90 -31.07 4.12
C ALA A 98 -14.85 -32.26 5.10
N GLU A 99 -16.02 -32.73 5.57
CA GLU A 99 -16.14 -33.86 6.51
C GLU A 99 -15.56 -35.18 5.95
N ILE A 100 -15.77 -35.45 4.66
CA ILE A 100 -15.25 -36.67 4.02
C ILE A 100 -13.82 -36.53 3.49
N GLY A 101 -13.19 -35.36 3.61
CA GLY A 101 -11.79 -35.14 3.24
C GLY A 101 -11.49 -35.18 1.72
N ILE A 102 -12.39 -34.69 0.86
CA ILE A 102 -12.14 -34.69 -0.60
C ILE A 102 -10.92 -33.82 -0.99
N HIS A 103 -10.63 -32.78 -0.23
CA HIS A 103 -9.53 -31.85 -0.50
C HIS A 103 -8.15 -32.56 -0.51
N GLY A 104 -7.93 -33.52 0.39
CA GLY A 104 -6.68 -34.29 0.43
C GLY A 104 -6.45 -35.09 -0.86
N HIS A 105 -7.53 -35.65 -1.41
CA HIS A 105 -7.50 -36.37 -2.69
C HIS A 105 -7.28 -35.41 -3.86
N ALA A 106 -7.92 -34.23 -3.84
CA ALA A 106 -7.70 -33.19 -4.84
C ALA A 106 -6.24 -32.70 -4.85
N PHE A 107 -5.62 -32.49 -3.68
CA PHE A 107 -4.20 -32.16 -3.58
C PHE A 107 -3.29 -33.29 -4.10
N CYS A 108 -3.58 -34.55 -3.76
CA CYS A 108 -2.82 -35.68 -4.27
C CYS A 108 -2.87 -35.73 -5.80
N LEU A 109 -4.06 -35.55 -6.39
CA LEU A 109 -4.23 -35.55 -7.83
C LEU A 109 -3.57 -34.34 -8.49
N ALA A 110 -3.57 -33.17 -7.84
CA ALA A 110 -2.92 -31.98 -8.34
C ALA A 110 -1.39 -32.17 -8.39
N ARG A 111 -0.82 -32.84 -7.38
CA ARG A 111 0.60 -33.21 -7.36
C ARG A 111 0.94 -34.15 -8.50
N MET A 112 0.15 -35.21 -8.70
CA MET A 112 0.35 -36.13 -9.83
C MET A 112 0.28 -35.38 -11.17
N ALA A 113 -0.72 -34.52 -11.36
CA ALA A 113 -0.86 -33.74 -12.59
C ALA A 113 0.31 -32.76 -12.82
N ALA A 114 0.91 -32.23 -11.76
CA ALA A 114 2.10 -31.38 -11.82
C ALA A 114 3.37 -32.19 -12.14
N GLU A 115 3.61 -33.31 -11.46
CA GLU A 115 4.76 -34.20 -11.67
C GLU A 115 4.79 -34.77 -13.10
N THR A 116 3.63 -35.20 -13.61
CA THR A 116 3.53 -35.71 -14.99
C THR A 116 3.85 -34.62 -16.03
N ASN A 117 3.65 -33.35 -15.67
CA ASN A 117 4.05 -32.20 -16.50
C ASN A 117 5.56 -31.89 -16.40
N GLU A 118 6.20 -32.17 -15.25
CA GLU A 118 7.64 -31.92 -15.04
C GLU A 118 8.55 -33.04 -15.58
N GLU A 119 8.17 -34.31 -15.44
CA GLU A 119 9.00 -35.45 -15.88
C GLU A 119 9.04 -35.63 -17.41
N THR A 120 8.07 -35.05 -18.14
CA THR A 120 7.96 -35.16 -19.61
C THR A 120 7.84 -33.80 -20.30
N ARG A 121 8.90 -32.98 -20.27
CA ARG A 121 8.96 -31.69 -20.98
C ARG A 121 8.39 -31.77 -22.41
N THR A 122 7.23 -31.14 -22.64
CA THR A 122 6.65 -30.78 -23.97
C THR A 122 6.44 -31.89 -25.00
N ALA A 123 6.87 -33.13 -24.73
CA ALA A 123 6.87 -34.23 -25.70
C ALA A 123 5.71 -35.22 -25.49
N SER A 124 5.03 -35.17 -24.33
CA SER A 124 3.82 -35.96 -24.14
C SER A 124 2.69 -35.41 -25.03
N PRO A 125 2.01 -36.24 -25.83
CA PRO A 125 0.87 -35.81 -26.63
C PRO A 125 -0.29 -35.29 -25.77
N HIS A 126 -0.30 -35.58 -24.46
CA HIS A 126 -1.37 -35.23 -23.53
C HIS A 126 -1.06 -34.09 -22.57
N ALA A 127 0.08 -33.38 -22.73
CA ALA A 127 0.50 -32.31 -21.81
C ALA A 127 -0.59 -31.26 -21.55
N SER A 128 -1.36 -30.88 -22.58
CA SER A 128 -2.48 -29.94 -22.44
C SER A 128 -3.64 -30.48 -21.60
N LEU A 129 -3.88 -31.79 -21.60
CA LEU A 129 -4.93 -32.43 -20.78
C LEU A 129 -4.53 -32.45 -19.31
N TYR A 130 -3.26 -32.78 -19.02
CA TYR A 130 -2.69 -32.69 -17.67
C TYR A 130 -2.80 -31.28 -17.10
N HIS A 131 -2.40 -30.27 -17.88
CA HIS A 131 -2.51 -28.87 -17.46
C HIS A 131 -3.96 -28.44 -17.20
N ASN A 132 -4.89 -28.84 -18.06
CA ASN A 132 -6.32 -28.56 -17.90
C ASN A 132 -6.96 -29.26 -16.69
N LEU A 133 -6.48 -30.46 -16.34
CA LEU A 133 -6.87 -31.16 -15.12
C LEU A 133 -6.30 -30.44 -13.88
N TYR A 134 -5.04 -30.02 -13.94
CA TYR A 134 -4.38 -29.25 -12.88
C TYR A 134 -5.12 -27.95 -12.56
N ILE A 135 -5.49 -27.17 -13.58
CA ILE A 135 -6.33 -25.96 -13.41
C ILE A 135 -7.67 -26.31 -12.73
N ALA A 136 -8.35 -27.37 -13.20
CA ALA A 136 -9.64 -27.77 -12.64
C ALA A 136 -9.55 -28.16 -11.16
N LEU A 137 -8.43 -28.76 -10.74
CA LEU A 137 -8.18 -29.13 -9.35
C LEU A 137 -7.95 -27.90 -8.47
N TRP A 138 -7.19 -26.92 -8.94
CA TRP A 138 -7.03 -25.64 -8.23
C TRP A 138 -8.34 -24.89 -8.07
N GLN A 139 -9.18 -24.87 -9.10
CA GLN A 139 -10.53 -24.30 -9.03
C GLN A 139 -11.42 -25.04 -8.03
N LEU A 140 -11.36 -26.38 -7.99
CA LEU A 140 -12.06 -27.19 -6.99
C LEU A 140 -11.60 -26.82 -5.58
N LEU A 141 -10.28 -26.81 -5.34
CA LEU A 141 -9.69 -26.47 -4.04
C LEU A 141 -10.10 -25.07 -3.56
N ALA A 142 -10.18 -24.09 -4.47
CA ALA A 142 -10.65 -22.74 -4.15
C ALA A 142 -12.13 -22.69 -3.74
N ASN A 143 -13.00 -23.51 -4.32
CA ASN A 143 -14.39 -23.59 -3.89
C ASN A 143 -14.53 -24.34 -2.55
N LEU A 144 -13.72 -25.37 -2.34
CA LEU A 144 -13.70 -26.14 -1.09
C LEU A 144 -13.18 -25.32 0.10
N SER A 145 -12.22 -24.41 -0.11
CA SER A 145 -11.62 -23.60 0.96
C SER A 145 -12.57 -22.56 1.55
N ALA A 146 -13.69 -22.27 0.90
CA ALA A 146 -14.73 -21.39 1.44
C ALA A 146 -15.54 -22.04 2.59
N GLY A 147 -15.33 -23.33 2.87
CA GLY A 147 -16.04 -24.08 3.91
C GLY A 147 -15.51 -23.90 5.33
N ILE A 148 -16.39 -24.10 6.31
CA ILE A 148 -16.07 -24.08 7.75
C ILE A 148 -15.21 -25.32 8.11
N GLY A 149 -14.19 -25.13 8.95
CA GLY A 149 -13.42 -26.24 9.55
C GLY A 149 -12.17 -26.67 8.77
N VAL A 150 -11.78 -25.92 7.74
CA VAL A 150 -10.52 -26.16 7.04
C VAL A 150 -9.33 -25.71 7.90
N SER A 151 -8.50 -26.66 8.33
CA SER A 151 -7.25 -26.38 9.03
C SER A 151 -6.25 -25.72 8.07
N PHE A 152 -5.88 -24.47 8.37
CA PHE A 152 -4.86 -23.74 7.60
C PHE A 152 -3.56 -24.54 7.48
N ARG A 153 -3.14 -25.19 8.57
CA ARG A 153 -1.90 -25.97 8.62
C ARG A 153 -1.94 -27.19 7.71
N ASP A 154 -3.11 -27.84 7.58
CA ASP A 154 -3.27 -29.04 6.75
C ASP A 154 -3.21 -28.70 5.25
N TRP A 155 -3.57 -27.48 4.89
CA TRP A 155 -3.54 -27.00 3.52
C TRP A 155 -2.22 -26.33 3.14
N LEU A 156 -1.53 -25.73 4.11
CA LEU A 156 -0.34 -24.93 3.83
C LEU A 156 0.79 -25.74 3.18
N ALA A 157 1.11 -26.93 3.73
CA ALA A 157 2.17 -27.76 3.18
C ALA A 157 1.88 -28.20 1.72
N PRO A 158 0.69 -28.77 1.40
CA PRO A 158 0.30 -29.03 0.02
C PRO A 158 0.34 -27.80 -0.89
N LEU A 159 -0.25 -26.67 -0.46
CA LEU A 159 -0.30 -25.43 -1.26
C LEU A 159 1.10 -24.93 -1.63
N SER A 160 2.02 -24.94 -0.66
CA SER A 160 3.40 -24.47 -0.87
C SER A 160 4.24 -25.39 -1.78
N SER A 161 3.84 -26.65 -1.93
CA SER A 161 4.59 -27.64 -2.72
C SER A 161 4.23 -27.66 -4.20
N LEU A 162 3.12 -27.04 -4.58
CA LEU A 162 2.55 -27.11 -5.92
C LEU A 162 2.90 -25.88 -6.76
N PRO A 163 3.31 -26.03 -8.02
CA PRO A 163 3.78 -24.90 -8.81
C PRO A 163 2.63 -24.02 -9.31
N LEU A 164 2.75 -22.71 -9.08
CA LEU A 164 1.80 -21.68 -9.53
C LEU A 164 2.16 -21.18 -10.95
N THR A 165 2.00 -22.05 -11.94
CA THR A 165 2.60 -21.87 -13.28
C THR A 165 1.89 -20.87 -14.19
N THR A 166 0.59 -20.64 -14.01
CA THR A 166 -0.23 -19.82 -14.92
C THR A 166 -1.21 -18.94 -14.16
N GLU A 167 -1.79 -17.96 -14.85
CA GLU A 167 -2.85 -17.11 -14.30
C GLU A 167 -4.05 -17.92 -13.77
N ASP A 168 -4.48 -18.93 -14.53
CA ASP A 168 -5.59 -19.82 -14.18
C ASP A 168 -5.34 -20.68 -12.94
N VAL A 169 -4.09 -20.76 -12.48
CA VAL A 169 -3.66 -21.44 -11.24
C VAL A 169 -3.42 -20.44 -10.12
N ARG A 170 -2.75 -19.32 -10.40
CA ARG A 170 -2.47 -18.26 -9.43
C ARG A 170 -3.75 -17.67 -8.85
N PHE A 171 -4.75 -17.38 -9.68
CA PHE A 171 -5.99 -16.79 -9.19
C PHE A 171 -6.73 -17.70 -8.18
N PRO A 172 -7.00 -18.99 -8.46
CA PRO A 172 -7.55 -19.89 -7.45
C PRO A 172 -6.67 -20.05 -6.20
N ALA A 173 -5.34 -20.08 -6.35
CA ALA A 173 -4.43 -20.19 -5.21
C ALA A 173 -4.56 -19.01 -4.24
N PHE A 174 -4.59 -17.78 -4.77
CA PHE A 174 -4.84 -16.58 -3.97
C PHE A 174 -6.25 -16.56 -3.38
N ARG A 175 -7.26 -17.05 -4.11
CA ARG A 175 -8.63 -17.20 -3.55
C ARG A 175 -8.67 -18.20 -2.38
N ILE A 176 -7.87 -19.26 -2.39
CA ILE A 176 -7.76 -20.18 -1.25
C ILE A 176 -7.22 -19.46 -0.02
N LEU A 177 -6.13 -18.71 -0.17
CA LEU A 177 -5.56 -17.93 0.92
C LEU A 177 -6.53 -16.85 1.40
N ASP A 178 -7.29 -16.23 0.48
CA ASP A 178 -8.25 -15.17 0.78
C ASP A 178 -9.39 -15.68 1.66
N ASN A 179 -9.89 -16.87 1.36
CA ASN A 179 -10.87 -17.58 2.19
C ASN A 179 -10.29 -17.94 3.56
N MET A 180 -9.05 -18.42 3.62
CA MET A 180 -8.38 -18.78 4.89
C MET A 180 -8.12 -17.57 5.78
N PHE A 181 -7.67 -16.47 5.21
CA PHE A 181 -7.37 -15.21 5.93
C PHE A 181 -8.63 -14.43 6.32
N ALA A 182 -9.82 -14.93 6.00
CA ALA A 182 -11.04 -14.44 6.64
C ALA A 182 -11.08 -14.75 8.15
N SER A 183 -10.31 -15.75 8.61
CA SER A 183 -10.11 -16.01 10.04
C SER A 183 -8.93 -15.18 10.57
N ALA A 184 -9.20 -14.30 11.53
CA ALA A 184 -8.18 -13.50 12.21
C ALA A 184 -7.13 -14.38 12.92
N GLU A 185 -7.53 -15.54 13.46
CA GLU A 185 -6.61 -16.50 14.08
C GLU A 185 -5.61 -17.06 13.04
N VAL A 186 -6.12 -17.45 11.87
CA VAL A 186 -5.28 -17.97 10.78
C VAL A 186 -4.34 -16.91 10.24
N LEU A 187 -4.83 -15.68 10.08
CA LEU A 187 -3.99 -14.57 9.62
C LEU A 187 -2.91 -14.20 10.65
N SER A 188 -3.26 -14.20 11.94
CA SER A 188 -2.29 -14.04 13.03
C SER A 188 -1.23 -15.14 13.01
N ASP A 189 -1.63 -16.40 12.85
CA ASP A 189 -0.69 -17.52 12.70
C ASP A 189 0.19 -17.36 11.46
N ALA A 190 -0.35 -16.85 10.35
CA ALA A 190 0.42 -16.62 9.13
C ALA A 190 1.49 -15.54 9.33
N LEU A 191 1.15 -14.43 9.99
CA LEU A 191 2.05 -13.32 10.31
C LEU A 191 3.14 -13.71 11.32
N ASN A 192 2.81 -14.57 12.28
CA ASN A 192 3.72 -14.92 13.38
C ASN A 192 4.56 -16.16 13.09
N GLN A 193 3.96 -17.19 12.49
CA GLN A 193 4.60 -18.50 12.30
C GLN A 193 4.93 -18.81 10.85
N GLN A 194 4.28 -18.17 9.88
CA GLN A 194 4.44 -18.44 8.44
C GLN A 194 4.92 -17.21 7.65
N GLN A 195 5.86 -16.45 8.23
CA GLN A 195 6.40 -15.23 7.66
C GLN A 195 6.94 -15.38 6.23
N GLN A 196 7.39 -16.58 5.86
CA GLN A 196 7.83 -16.90 4.50
C GLN A 196 6.69 -16.83 3.47
N LEU A 197 5.49 -17.27 3.84
CA LEU A 197 4.31 -17.16 2.99
C LEU A 197 3.95 -15.69 2.76
N VAL A 198 3.91 -14.89 3.83
CA VAL A 198 3.60 -13.45 3.72
C VAL A 198 4.66 -12.73 2.89
N SER A 199 5.93 -13.07 3.08
CA SER A 199 7.04 -12.54 2.26
C SER A 199 6.90 -12.92 0.79
N TYR A 200 6.49 -14.16 0.49
CA TYR A 200 6.25 -14.63 -0.87
C TYR A 200 5.11 -13.83 -1.53
N LEU A 201 3.99 -13.64 -0.85
CA LEU A 201 2.85 -12.86 -1.36
C LEU A 201 3.24 -11.41 -1.68
N LEU A 202 4.08 -10.79 -0.83
CA LEU A 202 4.59 -9.46 -1.08
C LEU A 202 5.48 -9.41 -2.32
N VAL A 203 6.40 -10.36 -2.48
CA VAL A 203 7.28 -10.44 -3.67
C VAL A 203 6.49 -10.70 -4.95
N GLU A 204 5.44 -11.53 -4.90
CA GLU A 204 4.56 -11.76 -6.06
C GLU A 204 3.91 -10.47 -6.56
N MET A 205 3.54 -9.56 -5.65
CA MET A 205 2.92 -8.28 -6.03
C MET A 205 3.86 -7.41 -6.87
N VAL A 206 5.17 -7.46 -6.59
CA VAL A 206 6.20 -6.75 -7.36
C VAL A 206 6.30 -7.26 -8.79
N GLY A 207 5.89 -8.51 -9.03
CA GLY A 207 5.90 -9.13 -10.36
C GLY A 207 4.78 -8.65 -11.28
N PHE A 208 3.78 -7.92 -10.76
CA PHE A 208 2.69 -7.39 -11.57
C PHE A 208 3.02 -6.01 -12.16
N ASP A 209 2.59 -5.79 -13.40
CA ASP A 209 2.63 -4.48 -14.04
C ASP A 209 1.50 -3.62 -13.48
N THR A 210 1.85 -2.64 -12.65
CA THR A 210 0.91 -1.72 -12.00
C THR A 210 0.54 -0.51 -12.87
N ASP A 211 1.18 -0.33 -14.04
CA ASP A 211 0.85 0.76 -14.97
C ASP A 211 -0.39 0.41 -15.82
N HIS A 212 -0.81 -0.85 -15.81
CA HIS A 212 -1.95 -1.38 -16.54
C HIS A 212 -2.99 -2.02 -15.60
N GLU A 213 -4.13 -2.41 -16.17
CA GLU A 213 -5.16 -3.13 -15.41
C GLU A 213 -4.62 -4.48 -14.93
N LEU A 214 -4.71 -4.71 -13.63
CA LEU A 214 -4.24 -5.95 -13.01
C LEU A 214 -5.09 -7.14 -13.48
N PRO A 215 -4.46 -8.30 -13.75
CA PRO A 215 -5.21 -9.52 -14.02
C PRO A 215 -5.95 -10.00 -12.75
N PRO A 216 -6.89 -10.96 -12.87
CA PRO A 216 -7.67 -11.45 -11.73
C PRO A 216 -6.81 -11.89 -10.53
N SER A 217 -5.66 -12.55 -10.75
CA SER A 217 -4.74 -12.94 -9.68
C SER A 217 -4.11 -11.72 -9.01
N GLY A 218 -3.75 -10.67 -9.75
CA GLY A 218 -3.26 -9.42 -9.20
C GLY A 218 -4.31 -8.74 -8.31
N LEU A 219 -5.57 -8.68 -8.74
CA LEU A 219 -6.67 -8.14 -7.94
C LEU A 219 -6.94 -8.98 -6.67
N ALA A 220 -6.87 -10.31 -6.79
CA ALA A 220 -6.99 -11.21 -5.63
C ALA A 220 -5.85 -11.02 -4.64
N LEU A 221 -4.63 -10.80 -5.14
CA LEU A 221 -3.46 -10.53 -4.31
C LEU A 221 -3.56 -9.17 -3.60
N VAL A 222 -4.04 -8.13 -4.27
CA VAL A 222 -4.34 -6.84 -3.62
C VAL A 222 -5.35 -7.03 -2.47
N THR A 223 -6.41 -7.81 -2.70
CA THR A 223 -7.42 -8.11 -1.66
C THR A 223 -6.81 -8.84 -0.46
N LEU A 224 -5.92 -9.80 -0.70
CA LEU A 224 -5.14 -10.47 0.34
C LEU A 224 -4.25 -9.51 1.12
N LEU A 225 -3.51 -8.67 0.42
CA LEU A 225 -2.60 -7.71 1.02
C LEU A 225 -3.36 -6.68 1.86
N THR A 226 -4.54 -6.24 1.44
CA THR A 226 -5.44 -5.38 2.21
C THR A 226 -5.72 -5.97 3.61
N LYS A 227 -6.05 -7.26 3.69
CA LYS A 227 -6.27 -7.95 4.98
C LYS A 227 -4.98 -8.06 5.80
N ILE A 228 -3.86 -8.35 5.14
CA ILE A 228 -2.55 -8.49 5.80
C ILE A 228 -2.11 -7.17 6.43
N VAL A 229 -2.15 -6.05 5.70
CA VAL A 229 -1.61 -4.76 6.17
C VAL A 229 -2.48 -4.11 7.24
N SER A 230 -3.77 -4.42 7.26
CA SER A 230 -4.75 -3.93 8.25
C SER A 230 -4.87 -4.82 9.48
N HIS A 231 -4.11 -5.90 9.57
CA HIS A 231 -4.11 -6.77 10.74
C HIS A 231 -3.16 -6.25 11.83
N GLU A 232 -3.55 -6.35 13.10
CA GLU A 232 -2.78 -5.87 14.26
C GLU A 232 -1.36 -6.47 14.36
N GLY A 233 -1.21 -7.73 13.94
CA GLY A 233 0.09 -8.44 13.92
C GLY A 233 1.05 -8.01 12.79
N PHE A 234 0.62 -7.15 11.86
CA PHE A 234 1.46 -6.78 10.72
C PHE A 234 2.71 -5.99 11.13
N GLY A 235 2.60 -5.14 12.16
CA GLY A 235 3.73 -4.38 12.68
C GLY A 235 4.86 -5.28 13.18
N GLU A 236 4.52 -6.35 13.91
CA GLU A 236 5.49 -7.34 14.40
C GLU A 236 6.13 -8.12 13.24
N PHE A 237 5.33 -8.52 12.25
CA PHE A 237 5.84 -9.11 11.00
C PHE A 237 6.83 -8.17 10.30
N LEU A 238 6.47 -6.90 10.08
CA LEU A 238 7.33 -5.93 9.41
C LEU A 238 8.66 -5.74 10.17
N SER A 239 8.60 -5.78 11.51
CA SER A 239 9.78 -5.69 12.38
C SER A 239 10.70 -6.89 12.26
N SER A 240 10.15 -8.08 11.95
CA SER A 240 10.92 -9.30 11.71
C SER A 240 11.61 -9.31 10.33
N VAL A 241 11.05 -8.56 9.37
CA VAL A 241 11.61 -8.40 8.02
C VAL A 241 12.67 -7.29 8.06
N GLY A 242 13.96 -7.66 8.03
CA GLY A 242 15.06 -6.71 8.08
C GLY A 242 15.61 -6.27 6.71
N GLY A 243 16.26 -5.10 6.69
CA GLY A 243 17.08 -4.60 5.57
C GLY A 243 16.26 -4.13 4.37
N ASP A 244 16.75 -4.37 3.16
CA ASP A 244 16.11 -3.93 1.91
C ASP A 244 14.68 -4.45 1.74
N LYS A 245 14.36 -5.59 2.37
CA LYS A 245 13.02 -6.17 2.34
C LYS A 245 12.00 -5.31 3.08
N THR A 246 12.40 -4.59 4.13
CA THR A 246 11.50 -3.67 4.86
C THR A 246 11.01 -2.57 3.93
N LEU A 247 11.91 -1.96 3.17
CA LEU A 247 11.57 -0.90 2.22
C LEU A 247 10.63 -1.41 1.13
N LEU A 248 10.90 -2.60 0.59
CA LEU A 248 10.01 -3.23 -0.39
C LEU A 248 8.61 -3.47 0.19
N CYS A 249 8.51 -3.97 1.42
CA CYS A 249 7.22 -4.14 2.10
C CYS A 249 6.49 -2.80 2.21
N LEU A 250 7.17 -1.74 2.65
CA LEU A 250 6.57 -0.41 2.77
C LEU A 250 6.07 0.14 1.43
N GLN A 251 6.82 -0.03 0.34
CA GLN A 251 6.38 0.39 -1.00
C GLN A 251 5.09 -0.33 -1.43
N LEU A 252 4.99 -1.62 -1.13
CA LEU A 252 3.77 -2.40 -1.40
C LEU A 252 2.61 -1.96 -0.52
N VAL A 253 2.86 -1.69 0.76
CA VAL A 253 1.82 -1.14 1.65
C VAL A 253 1.36 0.22 1.15
N GLN A 254 2.27 1.10 0.71
CA GLN A 254 1.93 2.38 0.11
C GLN A 254 0.98 2.20 -1.07
N LEU A 255 1.31 1.30 -1.99
CA LEU A 255 0.48 1.00 -3.15
C LEU A 255 -0.92 0.51 -2.71
N VAL A 256 -0.99 -0.45 -1.78
CA VAL A 256 -2.26 -1.05 -1.35
C VAL A 256 -3.14 -0.07 -0.59
N VAL A 257 -2.56 0.73 0.30
CA VAL A 257 -3.31 1.67 1.16
C VAL A 257 -3.78 2.90 0.39
N THR A 258 -2.89 3.52 -0.39
CA THR A 258 -3.18 4.79 -1.09
C THR A 258 -4.00 4.60 -2.38
N SER A 259 -4.08 3.38 -2.92
CA SER A 259 -4.91 3.08 -4.09
C SER A 259 -6.40 2.89 -3.77
N GLN A 260 -6.76 2.75 -2.48
CA GLN A 260 -8.15 2.57 -2.10
C GLN A 260 -8.96 3.85 -2.21
N LYS A 261 -10.26 3.70 -2.50
CA LYS A 261 -11.20 4.83 -2.52
C LYS A 261 -11.31 5.46 -1.13
N ALA A 262 -11.76 6.71 -1.08
CA ALA A 262 -12.19 7.33 0.17
C ALA A 262 -13.27 6.46 0.85
N ASP A 263 -13.21 6.36 2.17
CA ASP A 263 -14.11 5.58 3.02
C ASP A 263 -14.06 4.05 2.82
N TYR A 264 -12.98 3.54 2.22
CA TYR A 264 -12.79 2.10 2.07
C TYR A 264 -12.49 1.39 3.39
N TRP A 265 -11.61 1.98 4.20
CA TRP A 265 -11.13 1.39 5.44
C TRP A 265 -12.11 1.64 6.58
N ASP A 266 -12.38 0.62 7.39
CA ASP A 266 -13.13 0.80 8.63
C ASP A 266 -12.24 1.33 9.78
N ASN A 267 -12.85 1.79 10.88
CA ASN A 267 -12.11 2.36 12.00
C ASN A 267 -11.14 1.37 12.65
N TYR A 268 -11.45 0.07 12.66
CA TYR A 268 -10.59 -0.95 13.23
C TYR A 268 -9.35 -1.15 12.35
N GLU A 269 -9.54 -1.29 11.04
CA GLU A 269 -8.46 -1.40 10.06
C GLU A 269 -7.55 -0.16 10.07
N VAL A 270 -8.15 1.04 10.10
CA VAL A 270 -7.40 2.30 10.22
C VAL A 270 -6.57 2.32 11.51
N THR A 271 -7.17 1.96 12.65
CA THR A 271 -6.45 1.95 13.94
C THR A 271 -5.30 0.94 13.93
N ALA A 272 -5.55 -0.28 13.45
CA ALA A 272 -4.53 -1.33 13.36
C ALA A 272 -3.35 -0.88 12.48
N MET A 273 -3.62 -0.24 11.34
CA MET A 273 -2.58 0.33 10.49
C MET A 273 -1.81 1.45 11.20
N LEU A 274 -2.51 2.38 11.84
CA LEU A 274 -1.88 3.53 12.50
C LEU A 274 -0.95 3.15 13.64
N VAL A 275 -1.26 2.08 14.39
CA VAL A 275 -0.39 1.60 15.48
C VAL A 275 1.03 1.37 14.97
N TRP A 276 1.19 0.55 13.93
CA TRP A 276 2.52 0.22 13.42
C TRP A 276 3.10 1.32 12.53
N ILE A 277 2.28 2.04 11.75
CA ILE A 277 2.75 3.15 10.91
C ILE A 277 3.33 4.26 11.81
N TRP A 278 2.59 4.65 12.86
CA TRP A 278 3.00 5.73 13.74
C TRP A 278 4.22 5.35 14.57
N GLU A 279 4.26 4.14 15.15
CA GLU A 279 5.42 3.67 15.91
C GLU A 279 6.71 3.77 15.07
N ARG A 280 6.65 3.30 13.82
CA ARG A 280 7.79 3.33 12.89
C ARG A 280 8.11 4.74 12.41
N ALA A 281 7.11 5.55 12.12
CA ALA A 281 7.31 6.94 11.70
C ALA A 281 7.94 7.77 12.82
N ALA A 282 7.51 7.59 14.07
CA ALA A 282 8.07 8.27 15.23
C ALA A 282 9.52 7.86 15.49
N GLU A 283 9.82 6.55 15.42
CA GLU A 283 11.19 6.03 15.51
C GLU A 283 12.11 6.64 14.45
N LEU A 284 11.70 6.58 13.18
CA LEU A 284 12.48 7.12 12.06
C LEU A 284 12.57 8.65 12.09
N SER A 285 11.56 9.35 12.60
CA SER A 285 11.61 10.80 12.83
C SER A 285 12.66 11.16 13.86
N ALA A 286 12.74 10.41 14.97
CA ALA A 286 13.76 10.60 15.99
C ALA A 286 15.17 10.33 15.42
N ARG A 287 15.34 9.25 14.64
CA ARG A 287 16.60 8.96 13.94
C ARG A 287 16.97 10.06 12.94
N ALA A 288 16.02 10.56 12.15
CA ALA A 288 16.27 11.66 11.23
C ALA A 288 16.73 12.91 11.98
N CYS A 289 16.06 13.25 13.09
CA CYS A 289 16.40 14.41 13.92
C CYS A 289 17.78 14.31 14.59
N ASP A 290 18.27 13.09 14.83
CA ASP A 290 19.60 12.82 15.35
C ASP A 290 20.67 12.82 14.24
N ILE A 291 20.39 12.28 13.06
CA ILE A 291 21.35 12.19 11.95
C ILE A 291 21.55 13.54 11.24
N LEU A 292 20.46 14.27 10.97
CA LEU A 292 20.49 15.51 10.17
C LEU A 292 21.42 16.60 10.74
N PRO A 293 21.50 16.84 12.06
CA PRO A 293 22.44 17.82 12.63
C PRO A 293 23.91 17.39 12.63
N ARG A 294 24.22 16.10 12.44
CA ARG A 294 25.60 15.59 12.52
C ARG A 294 26.47 16.13 11.37
N GLN A 295 27.68 16.59 11.69
CA GLN A 295 28.67 16.96 10.68
C GLN A 295 29.13 15.77 9.84
N LEU A 296 29.26 14.59 10.47
CA LEU A 296 29.63 13.34 9.82
C LEU A 296 28.48 12.34 9.99
N HIS A 297 28.06 11.73 8.89
CA HIS A 297 27.01 10.72 8.86
C HIS A 297 27.28 9.73 7.73
N GLU A 298 26.71 8.53 7.83
CA GLU A 298 26.72 7.57 6.74
C GLU A 298 25.62 7.95 5.72
N PRO A 299 25.96 8.24 4.45
CA PRO A 299 24.95 8.65 3.46
C PRO A 299 23.89 7.57 3.22
N ALA A 300 24.27 6.29 3.30
CA ALA A 300 23.36 5.17 3.14
C ALA A 300 22.33 5.09 4.27
N GLU A 301 22.72 5.42 5.51
CA GLU A 301 21.80 5.46 6.65
C GLU A 301 20.74 6.54 6.45
N LEU A 302 21.17 7.77 6.12
CA LEU A 302 20.24 8.88 5.90
C LEU A 302 19.30 8.62 4.72
N ALA A 303 19.81 8.03 3.63
CA ALA A 303 18.98 7.66 2.47
C ALA A 303 17.95 6.58 2.83
N SER A 304 18.32 5.59 3.64
CA SER A 304 17.39 4.55 4.11
C SER A 304 16.31 5.14 5.01
N VAL A 305 16.68 6.02 5.96
CA VAL A 305 15.73 6.72 6.83
C VAL A 305 14.80 7.61 6.01
N HIS A 306 15.33 8.35 5.04
CA HIS A 306 14.54 9.19 4.14
C HIS A 306 13.51 8.38 3.37
N ALA A 307 13.93 7.30 2.70
CA ALA A 307 13.06 6.49 1.86
C ALA A 307 11.89 5.88 2.65
N GLN A 308 12.15 5.35 3.84
CA GLN A 308 11.11 4.77 4.68
C GLN A 308 10.19 5.82 5.28
N LEU A 309 10.76 6.93 5.79
CA LEU A 309 9.98 8.01 6.39
C LEU A 309 9.08 8.70 5.35
N LEU A 310 9.54 8.83 4.11
CA LEU A 310 8.75 9.37 3.01
C LEU A 310 7.47 8.54 2.79
N ILE A 311 7.61 7.21 2.72
CA ILE A 311 6.47 6.30 2.55
C ILE A 311 5.53 6.37 3.75
N LEU A 312 6.06 6.32 4.98
CA LEU A 312 5.24 6.33 6.18
C LEU A 312 4.47 7.65 6.35
N LEU A 313 5.08 8.78 6.03
CA LEU A 313 4.40 10.08 6.07
C LEU A 313 3.35 10.21 4.96
N ASP A 314 3.58 9.61 3.79
CA ASP A 314 2.59 9.56 2.72
C ASP A 314 1.36 8.72 3.13
N LEU A 315 1.60 7.55 3.74
CA LEU A 315 0.55 6.73 4.35
C LEU A 315 -0.23 7.49 5.43
N LEU A 316 0.46 8.17 6.34
CA LEU A 316 -0.19 8.99 7.38
C LEU A 316 -1.01 10.14 6.77
N SER A 317 -0.50 10.78 5.71
CA SER A 317 -1.20 11.85 5.00
C SER A 317 -2.50 11.32 4.38
N ASP A 318 -2.46 10.17 3.70
CA ASP A 318 -3.66 9.55 3.13
C ASP A 318 -4.66 9.11 4.21
N LEU A 319 -4.18 8.49 5.30
CA LEU A 319 -5.04 8.05 6.39
C LEU A 319 -5.61 9.21 7.21
N ALA A 320 -4.96 10.38 7.26
CA ALA A 320 -5.45 11.54 8.00
C ALA A 320 -6.77 12.12 7.46
N LYS A 321 -7.25 11.66 6.29
CA LYS A 321 -8.62 11.93 5.81
C LYS A 321 -9.70 11.32 6.72
N TYR A 322 -9.39 10.23 7.42
CA TYR A 322 -10.28 9.58 8.38
C TYR A 322 -10.28 10.30 9.74
N GLU A 323 -11.45 10.46 10.36
CA GLU A 323 -11.59 11.08 11.68
C GLU A 323 -10.90 10.27 12.79
N GLU A 324 -11.00 8.93 12.70
CA GLU A 324 -10.30 8.01 13.59
C GLU A 324 -8.79 8.26 13.58
N ALA A 325 -8.22 8.46 12.39
CA ALA A 325 -6.79 8.72 12.26
C ALA A 325 -6.36 10.05 12.90
N ARG A 326 -7.14 11.11 12.70
CA ARG A 326 -6.86 12.41 13.33
C ARG A 326 -6.94 12.32 14.86
N SER A 327 -7.93 11.59 15.37
CA SER A 327 -8.12 11.37 16.80
C SER A 327 -6.97 10.56 17.41
N PHE A 328 -6.58 9.46 16.76
CA PHE A 328 -5.42 8.64 17.12
C PHE A 328 -4.14 9.49 17.18
N LEU A 329 -3.80 10.19 16.09
CA LEU A 329 -2.56 10.96 16.00
C LEU A 329 -2.50 12.08 17.05
N THR A 330 -3.63 12.72 17.35
CA THR A 330 -3.70 13.75 18.41
C THR A 330 -3.46 13.11 19.79
N HIS A 331 -4.08 11.95 20.06
CA HIS A 331 -3.91 11.23 21.32
C HIS A 331 -2.46 10.78 21.57
N TYR A 332 -1.76 10.34 20.51
CA TYR A 332 -0.37 9.89 20.57
C TYR A 332 0.66 11.02 20.39
N ASN A 333 0.27 12.28 20.62
CA ASN A 333 1.14 13.47 20.56
C ASN A 333 1.89 13.63 19.23
N ALA A 334 1.28 13.25 18.10
CA ALA A 334 1.95 13.34 16.80
C ALA A 334 2.35 14.77 16.43
N VAL A 335 1.59 15.77 16.90
CA VAL A 335 1.84 17.19 16.61
C VAL A 335 3.25 17.62 17.04
N GLU A 336 3.70 17.24 18.25
CA GLU A 336 5.03 17.61 18.75
C GLU A 336 6.13 17.01 17.87
N THR A 337 6.05 15.71 17.60
CA THR A 337 7.01 14.98 16.77
C THR A 337 7.07 15.53 15.35
N LEU A 338 5.91 15.82 14.74
CA LEU A 338 5.82 16.37 13.39
C LEU A 338 6.39 17.79 13.30
N VAL A 339 6.08 18.66 14.26
CA VAL A 339 6.65 20.02 14.32
C VAL A 339 8.17 19.95 14.55
N GLY A 340 8.63 19.06 15.42
CA GLY A 340 10.06 18.81 15.66
C GLY A 340 10.78 18.34 14.41
N LEU A 341 10.21 17.37 13.68
CA LEU A 341 10.74 16.88 12.42
C LEU A 341 10.79 17.99 11.36
N LEU A 342 9.71 18.75 11.18
CA LEU A 342 9.66 19.88 10.24
C LEU A 342 10.78 20.89 10.55
N GLY A 343 10.99 21.20 11.83
CA GLY A 343 12.01 22.15 12.27
C GLY A 343 13.42 21.66 11.98
N ASN A 344 13.67 20.38 12.27
CA ASN A 344 14.96 19.75 12.04
C ASN A 344 15.31 19.67 10.55
N VAL A 345 14.34 19.24 9.73
CA VAL A 345 14.48 19.19 8.25
C VAL A 345 14.69 20.60 7.70
N HIS A 346 13.89 21.59 8.10
CA HIS A 346 14.06 22.98 7.66
C HIS A 346 15.46 23.53 7.95
N ALA A 347 16.02 23.26 9.13
CA ALA A 347 17.31 23.79 9.55
C ALA A 347 18.53 23.13 8.85
N HIS A 348 18.44 21.84 8.48
CA HIS A 348 19.61 21.06 8.06
C HIS A 348 19.57 20.58 6.60
N THR A 349 18.51 20.92 5.87
CA THR A 349 18.38 20.56 4.45
C THR A 349 18.65 21.73 3.53
N GLU A 350 19.14 21.40 2.34
CA GLU A 350 19.38 22.37 1.29
C GLU A 350 18.06 22.75 0.59
N ARG A 351 17.76 24.05 0.58
CA ARG A 351 16.71 24.62 -0.26
C ARG A 351 17.27 24.78 -1.66
N VAL A 352 16.60 24.21 -2.66
CA VAL A 352 17.00 24.36 -4.06
C VAL A 352 16.03 25.32 -4.74
N THR A 353 16.53 26.29 -5.50
CA THR A 353 15.69 27.10 -6.39
C THR A 353 15.99 26.74 -7.84
N ILE A 354 15.06 27.04 -8.76
CA ILE A 354 15.24 26.84 -10.21
C ILE A 354 16.57 27.42 -10.73
N LYS A 355 17.05 28.51 -10.11
CA LYS A 355 18.32 29.17 -10.46
C LYS A 355 19.57 28.39 -10.03
N ASP A 356 19.42 27.45 -9.10
CA ASP A 356 20.49 26.61 -8.57
C ASP A 356 20.65 25.30 -9.39
N ARG A 357 19.73 25.02 -10.33
CA ARG A 357 19.82 23.91 -11.31
C ARG A 357 20.98 24.15 -12.29
N GLY A 358 22.19 23.79 -11.87
CA GLY A 358 23.42 23.92 -12.66
C GLY A 358 24.63 24.43 -11.88
N THR A 359 24.42 24.92 -10.65
CA THR A 359 25.48 25.35 -9.73
C THR A 359 25.30 24.66 -8.38
N ARG A 360 25.38 23.32 -8.35
CA ARG A 360 25.57 22.61 -7.09
C ARG A 360 26.98 22.93 -6.59
N ILE A 361 27.09 24.01 -5.82
CA ILE A 361 28.20 24.16 -4.88
C ILE A 361 27.87 23.16 -3.78
N GLU A 362 28.64 22.08 -3.70
CA GLU A 362 28.54 21.11 -2.60
C GLU A 362 28.93 21.81 -1.30
N ASP A 363 27.96 22.43 -0.63
CA ASP A 363 28.12 22.80 0.77
C ASP A 363 28.02 21.50 1.56
N ALA A 364 29.17 20.96 2.00
CA ALA A 364 29.27 19.67 2.68
C ALA A 364 28.45 19.58 4.00
N THR A 365 27.83 20.67 4.43
CA THR A 365 26.93 20.75 5.59
C THR A 365 25.45 20.52 5.24
N LYS A 366 25.08 20.76 3.97
CA LYS A 366 23.80 20.58 3.28
C LYS A 366 23.37 19.13 3.05
N LYS A 367 22.28 18.63 3.66
CA LYS A 367 21.74 17.28 3.37
C LYS A 367 20.54 17.32 2.42
N TYR A 368 20.39 16.26 1.63
CA TYR A 368 19.26 16.05 0.72
C TYR A 368 18.17 15.23 1.42
N PHE A 369 16.97 15.80 1.57
CA PHE A 369 15.83 15.18 2.27
C PHE A 369 14.49 15.74 1.73
N PRO A 370 14.20 15.57 0.43
CA PRO A 370 13.07 16.20 -0.25
C PRO A 370 11.72 15.66 0.20
N HIS A 371 10.65 16.42 -0.09
CA HIS A 371 9.23 16.06 0.09
C HIS A 371 8.72 15.85 1.52
N ILE A 372 9.61 15.62 2.50
CA ILE A 372 9.23 15.39 3.89
C ILE A 372 8.52 16.61 4.49
N LYS A 373 8.99 17.83 4.21
CA LYS A 373 8.31 19.07 4.68
C LYS A 373 6.88 19.11 4.16
N SER A 374 6.70 18.79 2.88
CA SER A 374 5.39 18.83 2.22
C SER A 374 4.39 17.85 2.85
N LEU A 375 4.82 16.62 3.17
CA LEU A 375 3.96 15.62 3.81
C LEU A 375 3.65 15.97 5.26
N VAL A 376 4.65 16.43 6.03
CA VAL A 376 4.44 16.86 7.42
C VAL A 376 3.44 18.01 7.50
N VAL A 377 3.58 19.03 6.63
CA VAL A 377 2.65 20.16 6.58
C VAL A 377 1.23 19.70 6.22
N GLU A 378 1.09 18.74 5.33
CA GLU A 378 -0.20 18.17 4.92
C GLU A 378 -0.88 17.43 6.08
N ILE A 379 -0.15 16.57 6.80
CA ILE A 379 -0.66 15.89 7.99
C ILE A 379 -1.08 16.91 9.05
N LEU A 380 -0.22 17.91 9.34
CA LEU A 380 -0.56 18.97 10.29
C LEU A 380 -1.81 19.75 9.86
N ALA A 381 -2.00 19.98 8.56
CA ALA A 381 -3.20 20.64 8.05
C ALA A 381 -4.47 19.80 8.32
N PHE A 382 -4.41 18.49 8.08
CA PHE A 382 -5.51 17.58 8.44
C PHE A 382 -5.81 17.59 9.94
N LEU A 383 -4.79 17.53 10.79
CA LEU A 383 -4.98 17.55 12.25
C LEU A 383 -5.51 18.89 12.76
N THR A 384 -5.18 20.00 12.10
CA THR A 384 -5.59 21.36 12.50
C THR A 384 -7.01 21.70 12.05
N PHE A 385 -7.50 21.08 10.98
CA PHE A 385 -8.81 21.38 10.42
C PHE A 385 -9.91 21.22 11.47
N GLU A 386 -10.60 22.34 11.79
CA GLU A 386 -11.66 22.42 12.80
C GLU A 386 -11.26 21.95 14.22
N ASN A 387 -9.95 21.94 14.54
CA ASN A 387 -9.43 21.46 15.82
C ASN A 387 -8.65 22.54 16.57
N PHE A 388 -9.31 23.22 17.50
CA PHE A 388 -8.71 24.30 18.30
C PHE A 388 -7.58 23.82 19.21
N GLU A 389 -7.65 22.60 19.74
CA GLU A 389 -6.59 22.05 20.59
C GLU A 389 -5.28 21.91 19.80
N VAL A 390 -5.35 21.33 18.60
CA VAL A 390 -4.18 21.18 17.73
C VAL A 390 -3.63 22.54 17.29
N GLN A 391 -4.47 23.53 17.01
CA GLN A 391 -4.01 24.89 16.71
C GLN A 391 -3.16 25.49 17.86
N GLU A 392 -3.61 25.31 19.10
CA GLU A 392 -2.90 25.80 20.28
C GLU A 392 -1.60 25.00 20.50
N GLN A 393 -1.62 23.67 20.32
CA GLN A 393 -0.43 22.83 20.39
C GLN A 393 0.63 23.27 19.37
N ILE A 394 0.25 23.47 18.11
CA ILE A 394 1.18 23.92 17.06
C ILE A 394 1.79 25.28 17.41
N ARG A 395 1.00 26.25 17.94
CA ARG A 395 1.56 27.53 18.40
C ARG A 395 2.53 27.34 19.57
N ASN A 396 2.21 26.48 20.53
CA ASN A 396 3.04 26.23 21.70
C ASN A 396 4.37 25.53 21.35
N PHE A 397 4.39 24.67 20.34
CA PHE A 397 5.61 24.05 19.81
C PHE A 397 6.36 24.90 18.77
N HIS A 398 6.02 26.19 18.67
CA HIS A 398 6.61 27.13 17.69
C HIS A 398 6.39 26.74 16.22
N GLY A 399 5.42 25.87 15.94
CA GLY A 399 5.11 25.40 14.60
C GLY A 399 4.49 26.46 13.71
N LEU A 400 3.81 27.47 14.26
CA LEU A 400 3.25 28.59 13.50
C LEU A 400 4.36 29.46 12.86
N GLN A 401 5.40 29.76 13.63
CA GLN A 401 6.59 30.49 13.20
C GLN A 401 7.34 29.69 12.13
N LEU A 402 7.49 28.40 12.38
CA LEU A 402 8.18 27.49 11.48
C LEU A 402 7.43 27.34 10.14
N ALA A 403 6.10 27.26 10.17
CA ALA A 403 5.27 27.24 8.97
C ALA A 403 5.50 28.49 8.12
N LEU A 404 5.51 29.68 8.73
CA LEU A 404 5.82 30.94 8.04
C LEU A 404 7.25 30.95 7.47
N ALA A 405 8.25 30.45 8.21
CA ALA A 405 9.63 30.37 7.74
C ALA A 405 9.80 29.42 6.53
N CYS A 406 8.95 28.39 6.44
CA CYS A 406 8.94 27.44 5.33
C CYS A 406 8.25 27.98 4.06
N CYS A 407 7.62 29.15 4.07
CA CYS A 407 6.87 29.74 2.93
C CYS A 407 7.76 30.26 1.78
N ASN A 408 8.73 29.46 1.39
CA ASN A 408 9.81 29.78 0.46
C ASN A 408 9.77 28.82 -0.74
N ILE A 409 10.15 29.28 -1.94
CA ILE A 409 10.18 28.41 -3.14
C ILE A 409 11.28 27.37 -2.96
N ASP A 410 10.94 26.09 -2.94
CA ASP A 410 11.89 24.99 -2.82
C ASP A 410 11.59 23.95 -3.91
N ASP A 411 12.52 23.75 -4.83
CA ASP A 411 12.42 22.75 -5.91
C ASP A 411 12.44 21.32 -5.36
N ASN A 412 13.00 21.10 -4.16
CA ASN A 412 12.93 19.83 -3.46
C ASN A 412 11.53 19.56 -2.85
N ASP A 413 10.70 20.60 -2.77
CA ASP A 413 9.34 20.54 -2.24
C ASP A 413 8.41 21.48 -3.07
N PRO A 414 8.12 21.15 -4.34
CA PRO A 414 7.49 22.11 -5.29
C PRO A 414 6.15 22.69 -4.84
N TYR A 415 5.40 21.96 -4.00
CA TYR A 415 4.05 22.33 -3.53
C TYR A 415 4.01 22.79 -2.07
N ILE A 416 5.17 23.03 -1.44
CA ILE A 416 5.24 23.39 -0.01
C ILE A 416 4.46 24.67 0.29
N LYS A 417 4.48 25.64 -0.63
CA LYS A 417 3.81 26.93 -0.45
C LYS A 417 2.30 26.77 -0.38
N GLU A 418 1.72 26.06 -1.33
CA GLU A 418 0.28 25.82 -1.42
C GLU A 418 -0.21 25.06 -0.18
N ARG A 419 0.54 24.03 0.24
CA ARG A 419 0.24 23.26 1.45
C ARG A 419 0.35 24.10 2.71
N LEU A 420 1.37 24.95 2.83
CA LEU A 420 1.52 25.88 3.96
C LEU A 420 0.39 26.91 4.02
N ILE A 421 -0.07 27.44 2.88
CA ILE A 421 -1.21 28.36 2.86
C ILE A 421 -2.46 27.69 3.44
N ILE A 422 -2.70 26.42 3.11
CA ILE A 422 -3.82 25.64 3.68
C ILE A 422 -3.65 25.48 5.19
N LEU A 423 -2.47 25.05 5.66
CA LEU A 423 -2.17 24.91 7.08
C LEU A 423 -2.35 26.24 7.83
N LEU A 424 -1.80 27.34 7.32
CA LEU A 424 -1.91 28.67 7.93
C LEU A 424 -3.36 29.14 8.00
N ARG A 425 -4.15 28.90 6.93
CA ARG A 425 -5.58 29.18 6.95
C ARG A 425 -6.28 28.45 8.11
N TYR A 426 -5.96 27.17 8.31
CA TYR A 426 -6.55 26.39 9.40
C TYR A 426 -6.03 26.80 10.79
N LEU A 427 -4.76 27.18 10.91
CA LEU A 427 -4.17 27.67 12.16
C LEU A 427 -4.80 28.99 12.63
N LEU A 428 -5.17 29.86 11.68
CA LEU A 428 -5.72 31.18 11.97
C LEU A 428 -7.26 31.18 12.07
N ALA A 429 -7.92 30.14 11.55
CA ALA A 429 -9.37 30.04 11.55
C ALA A 429 -9.91 30.01 12.99
N ASN A 430 -10.70 31.03 13.34
CA ASN A 430 -11.34 31.19 14.65
C ASN A 430 -10.38 31.13 15.85
N ASN A 431 -9.10 31.51 15.66
CA ASN A 431 -8.10 31.53 16.73
C ASN A 431 -7.47 32.94 16.89
N PRO A 432 -8.03 33.79 17.79
CA PRO A 432 -7.52 35.14 18.01
C PRO A 432 -6.07 35.19 18.47
N LYS A 433 -5.60 34.22 19.25
CA LYS A 433 -4.20 34.19 19.73
C LYS A 433 -3.23 33.95 18.59
N ASN A 434 -3.55 33.05 17.68
CA ASN A 434 -2.73 32.81 16.49
C ASN A 434 -2.75 34.03 15.54
N GLN A 435 -3.90 34.68 15.38
CA GLN A 435 -4.03 35.91 14.59
C GLN A 435 -3.22 37.07 15.17
N GLU A 436 -3.32 37.31 16.48
CA GLU A 436 -2.53 38.32 17.19
C GLU A 436 -1.03 38.03 17.06
N TYR A 437 -0.64 36.76 17.18
CA TYR A 437 0.74 36.34 17.04
C TYR A 437 1.32 36.68 15.66
N VAL A 438 0.57 36.43 14.58
CA VAL A 438 1.00 36.80 13.21
C VAL A 438 1.04 38.31 13.03
N ALA A 439 0.04 39.06 13.52
CA ALA A 439 0.03 40.51 13.45
C ALA A 439 1.24 41.16 14.15
N LEU A 440 1.68 40.58 15.27
CA LEU A 440 2.89 41.03 15.98
C LEU A 440 4.19 40.75 15.19
N LEU A 441 4.23 39.71 14.37
CA LEU A 441 5.37 39.42 13.50
C LEU A 441 5.44 40.39 12.33
N GLU A 442 4.30 40.64 11.66
CA GLU A 442 4.21 41.62 10.57
C GLU A 442 4.60 43.03 11.04
N ALA A 443 4.14 43.44 12.23
CA ALA A 443 4.51 44.72 12.83
C ALA A 443 6.01 44.85 13.09
N ARG A 444 6.71 43.75 13.43
CA ARG A 444 8.17 43.77 13.65
C ARG A 444 8.96 43.83 12.36
N GLU A 445 8.49 43.18 11.30
CA GLU A 445 9.11 43.25 9.97
C GLU A 445 9.01 44.68 9.40
N ALA A 446 7.82 45.28 9.47
CA ALA A 446 7.59 46.66 9.04
C ALA A 446 8.44 47.69 9.80
N VAL A 447 8.60 47.56 11.12
CA VAL A 447 9.46 48.46 11.92
C VAL A 447 10.94 48.32 11.53
N ASN A 448 11.41 47.10 11.21
CA ASN A 448 12.79 46.93 10.74
C ASN A 448 13.01 47.57 9.37
N ASP A 449 12.04 47.51 8.47
CA ASP A 449 12.08 48.19 7.17
C ASP A 449 12.06 49.72 7.33
N GLU A 450 11.23 50.27 8.23
CA GLU A 450 11.21 51.70 8.55
C GLU A 450 12.55 52.19 9.16
N VAL A 451 13.17 51.39 10.03
CA VAL A 451 14.51 51.69 10.60
C VAL A 451 15.61 51.64 9.53
N LEU A 452 15.49 50.76 8.54
CA LEU A 452 16.39 50.70 7.39
C LEU A 452 16.25 51.95 6.49
N GLU A 453 15.02 52.43 6.30
CA GLU A 453 14.74 53.70 5.61
C GLU A 453 15.30 54.91 6.37
N GLU A 454 15.10 55.00 7.71
CA GLU A 454 15.66 56.05 8.56
C GLU A 454 17.21 56.04 8.59
N ALA A 455 17.83 54.87 8.43
CA ALA A 455 19.28 54.71 8.31
C ALA A 455 19.83 55.06 6.91
N GLY A 456 18.99 55.49 5.96
CA GLY A 456 19.38 55.95 4.63
C GLY A 456 19.60 54.82 3.61
N PHE A 457 18.93 53.69 3.79
CA PHE A 457 18.89 52.60 2.83
C PHE A 457 17.47 52.45 2.28
N GLU A 458 17.32 52.48 0.96
CA GLU A 458 16.05 52.21 0.30
C GLU A 458 15.97 50.70 -0.03
N VAL A 459 14.88 50.05 0.39
CA VAL A 459 14.64 48.63 0.15
C VAL A 459 13.94 48.48 -1.20
N ASP A 460 14.70 48.11 -2.24
CA ASP A 460 14.15 47.94 -3.60
C ASP A 460 13.75 46.47 -3.79
N ILE A 461 12.43 46.19 -3.79
CA ILE A 461 11.88 44.85 -4.00
C ILE A 461 11.68 44.65 -5.51
N LEU A 462 12.73 44.14 -6.18
CA LEU A 462 12.64 43.68 -7.56
C LEU A 462 12.59 42.14 -7.58
N GLU A 463 11.47 41.59 -8.05
CA GLU A 463 11.24 40.16 -8.26
C GLU A 463 11.56 39.27 -7.04
N GLY A 464 11.15 39.69 -5.85
CA GLY A 464 11.24 38.87 -4.63
C GLY A 464 12.65 38.64 -4.09
N ARG A 465 13.64 39.45 -4.49
CA ARG A 465 14.95 39.53 -3.83
C ARG A 465 15.18 40.93 -3.29
N VAL A 466 15.36 41.03 -1.97
CA VAL A 466 15.70 42.27 -1.27
C VAL A 466 17.12 42.69 -1.65
N LYS A 467 17.29 43.89 -2.22
CA LYS A 467 18.59 44.54 -2.37
C LYS A 467 18.57 45.89 -1.64
N LEU A 468 19.56 46.09 -0.77
CA LEU A 468 19.77 47.36 -0.09
C LEU A 468 20.45 48.33 -1.07
N LYS A 469 19.78 49.42 -1.40
CA LYS A 469 20.37 50.52 -2.18
C LYS A 469 20.74 51.64 -1.22
N GLN A 470 22.02 51.97 -1.17
CA GLN A 470 22.48 53.09 -0.36
C GLN A 470 21.97 54.39 -1.01
N THR A 471 21.14 55.15 -0.28
CA THR A 471 20.58 56.39 -0.82
C THR A 471 21.72 57.37 -1.10
N ASN A 472 21.79 57.84 -2.34
CA ASN A 472 22.95 58.56 -2.83
C ASN A 472 23.13 59.86 -2.02
N ARG A 473 24.26 59.97 -1.31
CA ARG A 473 24.59 61.05 -0.36
C ARG A 473 24.54 62.46 -0.99
N GLU A 474 24.46 62.56 -2.32
CA GLU A 474 24.36 63.79 -3.08
C GLU A 474 22.95 64.42 -3.13
N GLU A 475 21.87 63.65 -2.97
CA GLU A 475 20.50 64.20 -2.96
C GLU A 475 20.13 64.85 -1.62
N ILE A 476 20.58 64.26 -0.50
CA ILE A 476 20.44 64.85 0.83
C ILE A 476 21.21 66.18 0.93
N MET A 477 22.38 66.28 0.27
CA MET A 477 23.17 67.51 0.19
C MET A 477 22.53 68.59 -0.71
N LYS A 478 21.73 68.20 -1.71
CA LYS A 478 20.95 69.14 -2.54
C LYS A 478 19.73 69.68 -1.79
N LEU A 479 19.07 68.87 -0.96
CA LEU A 479 17.94 69.31 -0.12
C LEU A 479 18.38 70.23 1.02
N THR A 480 19.52 69.95 1.67
CA THR A 480 20.09 70.85 2.69
C THR A 480 20.64 72.17 2.11
N LYS A 481 21.18 72.18 0.88
CA LYS A 481 21.58 73.43 0.21
C LYS A 481 20.39 74.28 -0.26
N LYS A 482 19.25 73.67 -0.62
CA LYS A 482 18.03 74.41 -0.99
C LYS A 482 17.38 75.08 0.23
N GLY A 483 17.32 74.38 1.37
CA GLY A 483 16.80 74.93 2.62
C GLY A 483 17.66 76.04 3.25
N VAL A 484 18.97 76.04 3.02
CA VAL A 484 19.86 77.13 3.50
C VAL A 484 19.80 78.36 2.57
N SER A 485 19.50 78.19 1.27
CA SER A 485 19.38 79.32 0.33
C SER A 485 18.09 80.16 0.48
N GLU A 486 17.03 79.61 1.08
CA GLU A 486 15.77 80.34 1.35
C GLU A 486 15.74 81.04 2.72
N VAL A 487 16.68 80.74 3.62
CA VAL A 487 16.79 81.42 4.93
C VAL A 487 17.74 82.63 4.88
N THR A 488 18.71 82.66 3.97
CA THR A 488 19.61 83.82 3.79
C THR A 488 19.07 84.95 2.91
N SER A 489 17.90 84.80 2.27
CA SER A 489 17.25 85.86 1.47
C SER A 489 16.06 86.54 2.16
N ARG A 490 15.76 86.18 3.42
CA ARG A 490 14.64 86.74 4.22
C ARG A 490 15.05 87.36 5.56
N GLY A 491 16.34 87.66 5.77
CA GLY A 491 16.88 88.14 7.05
C GLY A 491 17.68 89.46 7.03
N LEU A 492 17.58 90.28 5.97
CA LEU A 492 18.29 91.59 5.90
C LEU A 492 17.40 92.74 5.38
N GLU A 493 16.10 92.72 5.71
CA GLU A 493 15.26 93.92 5.73
C GLU A 493 14.49 93.94 7.06
N GLY A 494 14.98 94.71 8.04
CA GLY A 494 14.30 94.89 9.33
C GLY A 494 15.20 95.34 10.48
N GLU A 495 15.23 96.67 10.70
CA GLU A 495 15.35 97.35 12.01
C GLU A 495 16.71 97.39 12.74
N ASN A 496 17.54 98.39 12.41
CA ASN A 496 17.85 99.61 13.19
C ASN A 496 19.25 100.15 12.89
#